data_AF-A0A843CCX3-F1
#
_entry.id   AF-A0A843CCX3-F1
#
_cell.length_a   1.000
_cell.length_b   1.000
_cell.length_c   1.000
_cell.angle_alpha   90.00
_cell.angle_beta   90.00
_cell.angle_gamma   90.00
#
_symmetry.space_group_name_H-M   'P 1'
#
loop_
_entity.id
_entity.type
_entity.pdbx_description
1 polymer ?
#
loop_
_entity_poly.entity_id
_entity_poly.type
_entity_poly.pdbx_seq_one_letter_code
_entity_poly.pdbx_strand_id
1 'polypeptide(L)'
;MTAVKNVIKDNYNMMLLKDYLREAIKDAGFSHVEISKTPTGTRVVLHVTRPGIVIGRKGAGIRELTEKLEKDFGLKSPQIAVNEISQPELTSSVMCNRVASLIQRGTAFRRATMWTLQQIMNAGAMGVQITLSGKLRGDRSSFEKHSAGILPRAGHQAQIIVDEDITHIPTAMGYIGVRIRIAKKDRFIPEFEFKGVKEEKTLEQRQKEETDAAALLQAKTESEAVKIIAEKIESLDLMEDVEEKLK
;
A
#
# COMPACT_ATOMS: atom_id res chain seq x y z
N MET A 1 -30.81 0.97 24.74
CA MET A 1 -30.75 1.33 23.30
C MET A 1 -30.67 0.05 22.48
N THR A 2 -31.34 -0.02 21.34
CA THR A 2 -31.26 -1.14 20.39
C THR A 2 -29.85 -1.27 19.83
N ALA A 3 -29.38 -2.50 19.55
CA ALA A 3 -28.06 -2.77 18.99
C ALA A 3 -27.73 -1.90 17.76
N VAL A 4 -28.71 -1.72 16.86
CA VAL A 4 -28.57 -0.87 15.65
C VAL A 4 -28.26 0.59 16.00
N LYS A 5 -28.94 1.16 17.00
CA LYS A 5 -28.70 2.55 17.42
C LYS A 5 -27.29 2.73 18.00
N ASN A 6 -26.77 1.73 18.70
CA ASN A 6 -25.42 1.77 19.24
C ASN A 6 -24.37 1.74 18.11
N VAL A 7 -24.54 0.89 17.11
CA VAL A 7 -23.62 0.82 15.95
C VAL A 7 -23.60 2.14 15.18
N ILE A 8 -24.77 2.74 14.94
CA ILE A 8 -24.86 4.03 14.24
C ILE A 8 -24.17 5.13 15.05
N LYS A 9 -24.42 5.21 16.36
CA LYS A 9 -23.79 6.18 17.24
C LYS A 9 -22.26 6.02 17.27
N ASP A 10 -21.79 4.79 17.31
CA ASP A 10 -20.37 4.48 17.29
C ASP A 10 -19.70 4.89 15.98
N ASN A 11 -20.31 4.60 14.84
CA ASN A 11 -19.81 5.02 13.53
C ASN A 11 -19.79 6.55 13.39
N TYR A 12 -20.83 7.23 13.89
CA TYR A 12 -20.89 8.69 13.91
C TYR A 12 -19.75 9.30 14.73
N ASN A 13 -19.51 8.78 15.94
CA ASN A 13 -18.40 9.24 16.78
C ASN A 13 -17.03 8.96 16.13
N MET A 14 -16.87 7.81 15.46
CA MET A 14 -15.64 7.50 14.72
C MET A 14 -15.40 8.44 13.54
N MET A 15 -16.46 8.85 12.83
CA MET A 15 -16.37 9.81 11.73
C MET A 15 -15.90 11.17 12.24
N LEU A 16 -16.55 11.71 13.28
CA LEU A 16 -16.18 12.99 13.88
C LEU A 16 -14.73 12.99 14.38
N LEU A 17 -14.31 11.89 15.01
CA LEU A 17 -12.94 11.73 15.49
C LEU A 17 -11.92 11.72 14.34
N LYS A 18 -12.23 11.04 13.24
CA LYS A 18 -11.36 11.01 12.04
C LYS A 18 -11.20 12.40 11.43
N ASP A 19 -12.28 13.16 11.32
CA ASP A 19 -12.23 14.52 10.77
C ASP A 19 -11.43 15.46 11.67
N TYR A 20 -11.65 15.38 12.99
CA TYR A 20 -10.88 16.13 13.96
C TYR A 20 -9.38 15.83 13.89
N LEU A 21 -8.98 14.55 13.86
CA LEU A 21 -7.58 14.14 13.80
C LEU A 21 -6.93 14.56 12.47
N ARG A 22 -7.69 14.52 11.37
CA ARG A 22 -7.22 14.97 10.05
C ARG A 22 -6.87 16.46 10.06
N GLU A 23 -7.65 17.29 10.74
CA GLU A 23 -7.38 18.72 10.88
C GLU A 23 -6.24 19.01 11.87
N ALA A 24 -6.30 18.42 13.07
CA ALA A 24 -5.35 18.67 14.13
C ALA A 24 -3.91 18.20 13.78
N ILE A 25 -3.79 17.11 13.01
CA ILE A 25 -2.51 16.45 12.70
C ILE A 25 -2.12 16.66 11.23
N LYS A 26 -2.71 17.67 10.57
CA LYS A 26 -2.42 17.99 9.17
C LYS A 26 -0.92 18.17 8.90
N ASP A 27 -0.22 18.85 9.82
CA ASP A 27 1.20 19.14 9.69
C ASP A 27 2.08 17.89 9.80
N ALA A 28 1.69 16.88 10.57
CA ALA A 28 2.49 15.66 10.71
C ALA A 28 2.33 14.68 9.52
N GLY A 29 1.45 15.00 8.57
CA GLY A 29 1.14 14.14 7.44
C GLY A 29 0.33 12.92 7.88
N PHE A 30 -0.92 13.17 8.27
CA PHE A 30 -1.90 12.16 8.65
C PHE A 30 -2.31 11.28 7.45
N SER A 31 -2.40 9.96 7.67
CA SER A 31 -2.90 8.99 6.69
C SER A 31 -4.18 8.33 7.15
N HIS A 32 -4.09 7.48 8.17
CA HIS A 32 -5.22 6.72 8.70
C HIS A 32 -5.10 6.56 10.21
N VAL A 33 -6.23 6.26 10.83
CA VAL A 33 -6.33 5.98 12.26
C VAL A 33 -7.07 4.68 12.49
N GLU A 34 -6.45 3.81 13.27
CA GLU A 34 -7.06 2.58 13.75
C GLU A 34 -7.51 2.77 15.19
N ILE A 35 -8.79 2.49 15.44
CA ILE A 35 -9.40 2.67 16.75
C ILE A 35 -9.87 1.31 17.24
N SER A 36 -9.28 0.84 18.33
CA SER A 36 -9.66 -0.40 19.01
C SER A 36 -10.26 -0.07 20.37
N LYS A 37 -11.56 -0.36 20.54
CA LYS A 37 -12.25 -0.20 21.83
C LYS A 37 -12.04 -1.48 22.65
N THR A 38 -11.35 -1.36 23.79
CA THR A 38 -11.25 -2.43 24.78
C THR A 38 -12.11 -2.08 26.00
N PRO A 39 -12.53 -3.06 26.83
CA PRO A 39 -13.30 -2.77 28.04
C PRO A 39 -12.58 -1.83 29.01
N THR A 40 -11.24 -1.89 29.04
CA THR A 40 -10.38 -1.08 29.90
C THR A 40 -10.12 0.32 29.37
N GLY A 41 -10.11 0.50 28.05
CA GLY A 41 -9.84 1.80 27.42
C GLY A 41 -9.86 1.77 25.90
N THR A 42 -9.73 2.94 25.28
CA THR A 42 -9.69 3.05 23.81
C THR A 42 -8.26 3.17 23.34
N ARG A 43 -7.80 2.24 22.50
CA ARG A 43 -6.49 2.34 21.85
C ARG A 43 -6.64 3.00 20.49
N VAL A 44 -5.94 4.12 20.29
CA VAL A 44 -5.94 4.88 19.05
C VAL A 44 -4.53 4.80 18.45
N VAL A 45 -4.39 4.14 17.31
CA VAL A 45 -3.13 4.03 16.58
C VAL A 45 -3.16 5.02 15.41
N LEU A 46 -2.29 6.01 15.45
CA LEU A 46 -2.15 7.05 14.43
C LEU A 46 -1.04 6.66 13.46
N HIS A 47 -1.37 6.57 12.18
CA HIS A 47 -0.37 6.37 11.11
C HIS A 47 0.00 7.71 10.50
N VAL A 48 1.26 8.11 10.68
CA VAL A 48 1.76 9.43 10.27
C VAL A 48 3.11 9.34 9.60
N THR A 49 3.45 10.37 8.81
CA THR A 49 4.78 10.47 8.19
C THR A 49 5.86 10.97 9.15
N ARG A 50 5.49 11.84 10.10
CA ARG A 50 6.44 12.49 11.00
C ARG A 50 5.97 12.35 12.45
N PRO A 51 6.31 11.24 13.13
CA PRO A 51 5.85 10.98 14.50
C PRO A 51 6.31 12.05 15.50
N GLY A 52 7.50 12.63 15.30
CA GLY A 52 8.05 13.65 16.19
C GLY A 52 7.18 14.90 16.34
N ILE A 53 6.45 15.30 15.29
CA ILE A 53 5.54 16.46 15.34
C ILE A 53 4.31 16.14 16.19
N VAL A 54 3.80 14.90 16.12
CA VAL A 54 2.63 14.46 16.90
C VAL A 54 2.95 14.35 18.39
N ILE A 55 4.12 13.81 18.73
CA ILE A 55 4.58 13.67 20.12
C ILE A 55 4.79 15.05 20.75
N GLY A 56 5.38 15.98 19.98
CA GLY A 56 5.71 17.33 20.45
C GLY A 56 6.85 17.35 21.47
N ARG A 57 7.11 18.52 22.06
CA ARG A 57 8.19 18.69 23.04
C ARG A 57 7.84 17.98 24.35
N LYS A 58 8.70 17.07 24.82
CA LYS A 58 8.51 16.30 26.07
C LYS A 58 7.14 15.58 26.15
N GLY A 59 6.55 15.20 25.01
CA GLY A 59 5.26 14.53 24.96
C GLY A 59 4.04 15.45 25.19
N ALA A 60 4.21 16.77 25.13
CA ALA A 60 3.11 17.72 25.31
C ALA A 60 1.98 17.54 24.27
N GLY A 61 2.33 17.27 23.01
CA GLY A 61 1.34 17.12 21.94
C GLY A 61 0.41 15.92 22.16
N ILE A 62 0.96 14.76 22.57
CA ILE A 62 0.14 13.59 22.91
C ILE A 62 -0.75 13.86 24.13
N ARG A 63 -0.23 14.55 25.16
CA ARG A 63 -1.04 14.87 26.36
C ARG A 63 -2.22 15.77 26.01
N GLU A 64 -1.98 16.81 25.22
CA GLU A 64 -3.04 17.71 24.73
C GLU A 64 -4.07 16.96 23.87
N LEU A 65 -3.62 16.07 22.98
CA LEU A 65 -4.51 15.22 22.18
C LEU A 65 -5.34 14.30 23.08
N THR A 66 -4.73 13.59 24.03
CA THR A 66 -5.42 12.71 24.97
C THR A 66 -6.48 13.47 25.76
N GLU A 67 -6.17 14.66 26.29
CA GLU A 67 -7.12 15.47 27.06
C GLU A 67 -8.30 15.94 26.20
N LYS A 68 -8.06 16.36 24.95
CA LYS A 68 -9.15 16.74 24.03
C LYS A 68 -10.00 15.54 23.63
N LEU A 69 -9.40 14.37 23.42
CA LEU A 69 -10.12 13.14 23.11
C LEU A 69 -11.01 12.67 24.27
N GLU A 70 -10.55 12.85 25.51
CA GLU A 70 -11.35 12.57 26.70
C GLU A 70 -12.53 13.55 26.83
N LYS A 71 -12.28 14.86 26.66
CA LYS A 71 -13.30 15.91 26.84
C LYS A 71 -14.36 15.92 25.75
N ASP A 72 -13.94 15.94 24.48
CA ASP A 72 -14.84 16.20 23.35
C ASP A 72 -15.60 14.93 22.93
N PHE A 73 -14.93 13.78 22.99
CA PHE A 73 -15.47 12.50 22.50
C PHE A 73 -15.90 11.55 23.62
N GLY A 74 -15.63 11.88 24.89
CA GLY A 74 -16.01 11.08 26.06
C GLY A 74 -15.38 9.68 26.04
N LEU A 75 -14.21 9.52 25.43
CA LEU A 75 -13.51 8.25 25.36
C LEU A 75 -12.98 7.88 26.75
N LYS A 76 -13.26 6.66 27.20
CA LYS A 76 -12.69 6.13 28.44
C LYS A 76 -11.20 5.88 28.23
N SER A 77 -10.37 6.66 28.93
CA SER A 77 -8.90 6.51 29.02
C SER A 77 -8.23 6.19 27.67
N PRO A 78 -8.18 7.14 26.72
CA PRO A 78 -7.61 6.92 25.41
C PRO A 78 -6.08 6.77 25.47
N GLN A 79 -5.59 5.64 24.97
CA GLN A 79 -4.17 5.37 24.79
C GLN A 79 -3.81 5.65 23.33
N ILE A 80 -3.01 6.69 23.10
CA ILE A 80 -2.56 7.07 21.76
C ILE A 80 -1.21 6.41 21.49
N ALA A 81 -1.14 5.62 20.42
CA ALA A 81 0.09 5.09 19.85
C ALA A 81 0.32 5.73 18.47
N VAL A 82 1.58 6.02 18.14
CA VAL A 82 1.95 6.64 16.87
C VAL A 82 2.85 5.69 16.11
N ASN A 83 2.44 5.31 14.90
CA ASN A 83 3.19 4.47 13.99
C ASN A 83 3.61 5.28 12.76
N GLU A 84 4.81 5.00 12.27
CA GLU A 84 5.34 5.59 11.05
C GLU A 84 4.90 4.80 9.81
N ILE A 85 4.58 5.52 8.74
CA ILE A 85 4.20 4.92 7.46
C ILE A 85 5.46 4.60 6.65
N SER A 86 5.63 3.34 6.23
CA SER A 86 6.83 2.91 5.48
C SER A 86 7.00 3.65 4.14
N GLN A 87 5.92 3.87 3.39
CA GLN A 87 5.95 4.56 2.09
C GLN A 87 4.88 5.65 2.04
N PRO A 88 5.20 6.90 2.43
CA PRO A 88 4.23 8.00 2.47
C PRO A 88 3.71 8.37 1.08
N GLU A 89 4.52 8.16 0.04
CA GLU A 89 4.22 8.51 -1.36
C GLU A 89 3.04 7.74 -1.95
N LEU A 90 2.77 6.53 -1.47
CA LEU A 90 1.66 5.71 -1.95
C LEU A 90 0.33 6.09 -1.30
N THR A 91 0.34 6.95 -0.27
CA THR A 91 -0.87 7.36 0.44
C THR A 91 -1.43 8.67 -0.14
N SER A 92 -2.69 8.62 -0.58
CA SER A 92 -3.40 9.75 -1.20
C SER A 92 -3.47 10.98 -0.27
N SER A 93 -3.84 10.80 1.00
CA SER A 93 -3.98 11.88 1.99
C SER A 93 -2.71 12.68 2.24
N VAL A 94 -1.58 11.98 2.36
CA VAL A 94 -0.28 12.62 2.59
C VAL A 94 0.13 13.43 1.36
N MET A 95 -0.06 12.86 0.16
CA MET A 95 0.25 13.56 -1.10
C MET A 95 -0.65 14.77 -1.32
N CYS A 96 -1.94 14.68 -1.00
CA CYS A 96 -2.87 15.81 -1.08
C CYS A 96 -2.42 16.96 -0.17
N ASN A 97 -2.06 16.67 1.07
CA ASN A 97 -1.54 17.67 2.01
C ASN A 97 -0.21 18.29 1.56
N ARG A 98 0.65 17.49 0.91
CA ARG A 98 1.91 17.98 0.33
C ARG A 98 1.66 18.94 -0.83
N VAL A 99 0.80 18.60 -1.79
CA VAL A 99 0.42 19.49 -2.90
C VAL A 99 -0.23 20.76 -2.37
N ALA A 100 -1.12 20.63 -1.38
CA ALA A 100 -1.73 21.76 -0.69
C ALA A 100 -0.69 22.72 -0.11
N SER A 101 0.29 22.18 0.60
CA SER A 101 1.38 22.96 1.19
C SER A 101 2.23 23.66 0.14
N LEU A 102 2.51 23.02 -1.00
CA LEU A 102 3.30 23.62 -2.08
C LEU A 102 2.57 24.79 -2.76
N ILE A 103 1.26 24.65 -2.98
CA ILE A 103 0.42 25.70 -3.56
C ILE A 103 0.25 26.86 -2.57
N GLN A 104 0.07 26.58 -1.28
CA GLN A 104 0.02 27.62 -0.24
C GLN A 104 1.32 28.42 -0.14
N ARG A 105 2.47 27.78 -0.38
CA ARG A 105 3.78 28.44 -0.46
C ARG A 105 3.97 29.29 -1.73
N GLY A 106 3.01 29.30 -2.65
CA GLY A 106 3.08 30.05 -3.90
C GLY A 106 3.81 29.33 -5.04
N THR A 107 4.03 28.01 -4.94
CA THR A 107 4.58 27.25 -6.06
C THR A 107 3.55 27.17 -7.18
N ALA A 108 3.97 27.39 -8.43
CA ALA A 108 3.10 27.23 -9.59
C ALA A 108 2.45 25.83 -9.60
N PHE A 109 1.11 25.78 -9.71
CA PHE A 109 0.33 24.55 -9.53
C PHE A 109 0.74 23.43 -10.50
N ARG A 110 1.13 23.76 -11.74
CA ARG A 110 1.66 22.79 -12.71
C ARG A 110 2.95 22.15 -12.24
N ARG A 111 3.88 22.94 -11.69
CA ARG A 111 5.15 22.44 -11.16
C ARG A 111 4.90 21.53 -9.97
N ALA A 112 4.06 21.96 -9.02
CA ALA A 112 3.70 21.16 -7.85
C ALA A 112 3.08 19.81 -8.26
N THR A 113 2.21 19.82 -9.27
CA THR A 113 1.53 18.61 -9.73
C THR A 113 2.45 17.66 -10.47
N MET A 114 3.28 18.16 -11.40
CA MET A 114 4.22 17.33 -12.16
C MET A 114 5.27 16.70 -11.24
N TRP A 115 5.78 17.46 -10.27
CA TRP A 115 6.72 16.93 -9.29
C TRP A 115 6.09 15.82 -8.44
N THR A 116 4.88 16.07 -7.91
CA THR A 116 4.19 15.07 -7.09
C THR A 116 3.83 13.82 -7.89
N LEU A 117 3.39 13.97 -9.14
CA LEU A 117 3.10 12.86 -10.04
C LEU A 117 4.35 11.99 -10.27
N GLN A 118 5.50 12.60 -10.53
CA GLN A 118 6.76 11.87 -10.68
C GLN A 118 7.15 11.14 -9.40
N GLN A 119 6.97 11.79 -8.24
CA GLN A 119 7.33 11.22 -6.94
C GLN A 119 6.51 9.97 -6.61
N ILE A 120 5.21 9.99 -6.90
CA ILE A 120 4.32 8.83 -6.69
C ILE A 120 4.63 7.70 -7.66
N MET A 121 4.89 8.01 -8.94
CA MET A 121 5.29 6.99 -9.92
C MET A 121 6.64 6.35 -9.56
N ASN A 122 7.62 7.13 -9.11
CA ASN A 122 8.92 6.64 -8.65
C ASN A 122 8.80 5.74 -7.42
N ALA A 123 7.80 5.97 -6.56
CA ALA A 123 7.53 5.12 -5.40
C ALA A 123 6.90 3.76 -5.76
N GLY A 124 6.63 3.49 -7.04
CA GLY A 124 6.13 2.19 -7.51
C GLY A 124 4.60 2.09 -7.60
N ALA A 125 3.88 3.22 -7.69
CA ALA A 125 2.44 3.19 -7.95
C ALA A 125 2.14 2.60 -9.34
N MET A 126 1.03 1.86 -9.46
CA MET A 126 0.54 1.33 -10.73
C MET A 126 0.08 2.47 -11.67
N GLY A 127 -0.51 3.51 -11.09
CA GLY A 127 -0.90 4.71 -11.81
C GLY A 127 -1.47 5.78 -10.87
N VAL A 128 -1.47 7.02 -11.36
CA VAL A 128 -1.82 8.21 -10.59
C VAL A 128 -2.66 9.14 -11.44
N GLN A 129 -3.64 9.77 -10.83
CA GLN A 129 -4.35 10.90 -11.40
C GLN A 129 -4.44 12.02 -10.36
N ILE A 130 -3.94 13.20 -10.72
CA ILE A 130 -4.11 14.43 -9.94
C ILE A 130 -5.07 15.35 -10.70
N THR A 131 -6.10 15.82 -10.04
CA THR A 131 -7.08 16.76 -10.58
C THR A 131 -7.13 17.99 -9.70
N LEU A 132 -6.82 19.14 -10.29
CA LEU A 132 -6.94 20.44 -9.66
C LEU A 132 -8.18 21.14 -10.20
N SER A 133 -9.00 21.70 -9.33
CA SER A 133 -10.21 22.43 -9.70
C SER A 133 -10.32 23.71 -8.88
N GLY A 134 -10.54 24.85 -9.53
CA GLY A 134 -10.72 26.14 -8.85
C GLY A 134 -10.26 27.32 -9.70
N LYS A 135 -9.98 28.44 -9.05
CA LYS A 135 -9.42 29.63 -9.71
C LYS A 135 -7.90 29.49 -9.85
N LEU A 136 -7.46 28.86 -10.95
CA LEU A 136 -6.04 28.51 -11.16
C LEU A 136 -5.20 29.64 -11.80
N ARG A 137 -5.76 30.35 -12.78
CA ARG A 137 -5.03 31.35 -13.60
C ARG A 137 -5.70 32.72 -13.67
N GLY A 138 -7.00 32.80 -13.37
CA GLY A 138 -7.77 34.02 -13.45
C GLY A 138 -9.06 33.87 -12.64
N ASP A 139 -10.01 34.79 -12.85
CA ASP A 139 -11.24 34.83 -12.04
C ASP A 139 -12.20 33.67 -12.36
N ARG A 140 -12.19 33.16 -13.60
CA ARG A 140 -13.00 32.01 -13.99
C ARG A 140 -12.41 30.71 -13.46
N SER A 141 -13.27 29.86 -12.91
CA SER A 141 -12.88 28.51 -12.50
C SER A 141 -12.42 27.67 -13.70
N SER A 142 -11.36 26.91 -13.50
CA SER A 142 -10.80 25.97 -14.48
C SER A 142 -10.42 24.68 -13.76
N PHE A 143 -10.37 23.58 -14.50
CA PHE A 143 -9.85 22.32 -13.99
C PHE A 143 -8.71 21.81 -14.88
N GLU A 144 -7.70 21.23 -14.27
CA GLU A 144 -6.57 20.60 -14.97
C GLU A 144 -6.36 19.19 -14.42
N LYS A 145 -6.16 18.23 -15.31
CA LYS A 145 -6.00 16.82 -14.98
C LYS A 145 -4.66 16.34 -15.49
N HIS A 146 -3.88 15.73 -14.61
CA HIS A 146 -2.60 15.11 -14.92
C HIS A 146 -2.67 13.65 -14.52
N SER A 147 -2.34 12.74 -15.42
CA SER A 147 -2.38 11.30 -15.17
C SER A 147 -1.16 10.60 -15.75
N ALA A 148 -0.68 9.58 -15.05
CA ALA A 148 0.40 8.72 -15.48
C ALA A 148 0.15 7.27 -15.03
N GLY A 149 0.70 6.30 -15.76
CA GLY A 149 0.50 4.87 -15.48
C GLY A 149 -0.93 4.39 -15.76
N ILE A 150 -1.29 3.28 -15.12
CA ILE A 150 -2.57 2.60 -15.31
C ILE A 150 -3.45 2.87 -14.09
N LEU A 151 -4.60 3.50 -14.32
CA LEU A 151 -5.57 3.82 -13.27
C LEU A 151 -6.93 3.19 -13.59
N PRO A 152 -7.33 2.10 -12.91
CA PRO A 152 -8.67 1.55 -13.05
C PRO A 152 -9.72 2.55 -12.54
N ARG A 153 -10.80 2.73 -13.31
CA ARG A 153 -11.85 3.73 -13.01
C ARG A 153 -13.16 3.14 -12.51
N ALA A 154 -13.49 1.93 -12.95
CA ALA A 154 -14.80 1.31 -12.74
C ALA A 154 -14.64 -0.09 -12.14
N GLY A 155 -15.72 -0.58 -11.52
CA GLY A 155 -15.79 -1.92 -10.94
C GLY A 155 -15.32 -2.00 -9.48
N HIS A 156 -15.51 -3.17 -8.88
CA HIS A 156 -15.13 -3.45 -7.49
C HIS A 156 -13.62 -3.37 -7.27
N GLN A 157 -12.84 -3.84 -8.25
CA GLN A 157 -11.37 -3.75 -8.24
C GLN A 157 -10.89 -2.31 -8.06
N ALA A 158 -11.54 -1.33 -8.71
CA ALA A 158 -11.17 0.07 -8.57
C ALA A 158 -11.39 0.60 -7.13
N GLN A 159 -12.41 0.12 -6.42
CA GLN A 159 -12.68 0.54 -5.03
C GLN A 159 -11.65 -0.01 -4.04
N ILE A 160 -11.04 -1.16 -4.32
CA ILE A 160 -10.04 -1.79 -3.46
C ILE A 160 -8.64 -1.24 -3.75
N ILE A 161 -8.30 -1.14 -5.04
CA ILE A 161 -6.95 -0.79 -5.52
C ILE A 161 -6.67 0.71 -5.41
N VAL A 162 -7.67 1.54 -5.71
CA VAL A 162 -7.50 2.99 -5.82
C VAL A 162 -7.76 3.65 -4.48
N ASP A 163 -6.75 4.37 -4.01
CA ASP A 163 -6.84 5.26 -2.87
C ASP A 163 -7.15 6.68 -3.40
N GLU A 164 -8.24 7.29 -2.93
CA GLU A 164 -8.70 8.62 -3.33
C GLU A 164 -8.83 9.53 -2.12
N ASP A 165 -8.27 10.74 -2.21
CA ASP A 165 -8.49 11.79 -1.21
C ASP A 165 -8.63 13.16 -1.85
N ILE A 166 -9.33 14.05 -1.15
CA ILE A 166 -9.65 15.41 -1.57
C ILE A 166 -9.21 16.39 -0.49
N THR A 167 -8.50 17.43 -0.88
CA THR A 167 -8.12 18.51 0.04
C THR A 167 -8.43 19.86 -0.57
N HIS A 168 -8.97 20.73 0.26
CA HIS A 168 -9.28 22.11 -0.10
C HIS A 168 -8.15 23.03 0.38
N ILE A 169 -7.74 23.93 -0.49
CA ILE A 169 -6.66 24.87 -0.24
C ILE A 169 -7.25 26.28 -0.20
N PRO A 170 -7.14 26.99 0.94
CA PRO A 170 -7.46 28.41 0.98
C PRO A 170 -6.37 29.19 0.23
N THR A 171 -6.78 29.99 -0.74
CA THR A 171 -5.94 30.96 -1.47
C THR A 171 -6.58 32.34 -1.40
N ALA A 172 -5.82 33.39 -1.69
CA ALA A 172 -6.35 34.76 -1.62
C ALA A 172 -7.57 35.00 -2.52
N MET A 173 -7.69 34.27 -3.63
CA MET A 173 -8.80 34.39 -4.58
C MET A 173 -9.98 33.44 -4.28
N GLY A 174 -9.87 32.58 -3.28
CA GLY A 174 -10.89 31.58 -2.91
C GLY A 174 -10.29 30.20 -2.63
N TYR A 175 -11.05 29.14 -2.89
CA TYR A 175 -10.61 27.77 -2.66
C TYR A 175 -10.19 27.06 -3.95
N ILE A 176 -9.09 26.31 -3.85
CA ILE A 176 -8.67 25.34 -4.88
C ILE A 176 -8.83 23.94 -4.30
N GLY A 177 -9.57 23.09 -5.00
CA GLY A 177 -9.71 21.67 -4.69
C GLY A 177 -8.61 20.86 -5.37
N VAL A 178 -7.96 19.99 -4.59
CA VAL A 178 -7.03 18.97 -5.09
C VAL A 178 -7.65 17.62 -4.84
N ARG A 179 -7.76 16.81 -5.89
CA ARG A 179 -8.18 15.42 -5.82
C ARG A 179 -7.05 14.56 -6.36
N ILE A 180 -6.58 13.61 -5.57
CA ILE A 180 -5.54 12.65 -5.99
C ILE A 180 -6.12 11.25 -5.92
N ARG A 181 -5.91 10.47 -6.98
CA ARG A 181 -6.22 9.04 -7.06
C ARG A 181 -4.92 8.29 -7.32
N ILE A 182 -4.58 7.34 -6.46
CA ILE A 182 -3.37 6.51 -6.55
C ILE A 182 -3.79 5.04 -6.62
N ALA A 183 -3.37 4.34 -7.67
CA ALA A 183 -3.54 2.90 -7.78
C ALA A 183 -2.31 2.19 -7.20
N LYS A 184 -2.50 1.40 -6.13
CA LYS A 184 -1.43 0.63 -5.47
C LYS A 184 -1.24 -0.71 -6.16
N LYS A 185 -0.01 -1.06 -6.52
CA LYS A 185 0.31 -2.33 -7.17
C LYS A 185 0.02 -3.52 -6.25
N ASP A 186 0.30 -3.39 -4.96
CA ASP A 186 0.19 -4.48 -3.97
C ASP A 186 -1.25 -4.98 -3.74
N ARG A 187 -2.25 -4.14 -4.05
CA ARG A 187 -3.67 -4.49 -3.89
C ARG A 187 -4.29 -5.09 -5.15
N PHE A 188 -3.50 -5.24 -6.22
CA PHE A 188 -3.98 -5.84 -7.45
C PHE A 188 -4.10 -7.35 -7.25
N ILE A 189 -5.33 -7.87 -7.32
CA ILE A 189 -5.60 -9.31 -7.23
C ILE A 189 -5.83 -9.79 -8.67
N PRO A 190 -4.88 -10.51 -9.29
CA PRO A 190 -5.11 -11.10 -10.59
C PRO A 190 -6.19 -12.18 -10.49
N GLU A 191 -7.15 -12.19 -11.42
CA GLU A 191 -8.18 -13.24 -11.49
C GLU A 191 -7.60 -14.59 -11.94
N PHE A 192 -6.48 -14.54 -12.65
CA PHE A 192 -5.79 -15.72 -13.16
C PHE A 192 -4.29 -15.54 -12.97
N GLU A 193 -3.69 -16.45 -12.21
CA GLU A 193 -2.24 -16.61 -12.17
C GLU A 193 -1.87 -17.81 -13.02
N PHE A 194 -1.24 -17.56 -14.16
CA PHE A 194 -0.65 -18.63 -14.95
C PHE A 194 0.57 -19.15 -14.18
N LYS A 195 0.37 -20.22 -13.40
CA LYS A 195 1.51 -21.06 -12.97
C LYS A 195 2.06 -21.66 -14.25
N GLY A 196 3.22 -21.16 -14.68
CA GLY A 196 3.88 -21.61 -15.91
C GLY A 196 3.88 -23.13 -16.04
N VAL A 197 3.90 -23.62 -17.28
CA VAL A 197 4.24 -25.03 -17.55
C VAL A 197 5.59 -25.26 -16.86
N LYS A 198 5.67 -26.22 -15.93
CA LYS A 198 6.93 -26.64 -15.30
C LYS A 198 7.94 -26.80 -16.44
N GLU A 199 9.04 -26.06 -16.36
CA GLU A 199 10.10 -26.10 -17.37
C GLU A 199 10.33 -27.57 -17.75
N GLU A 200 10.10 -27.91 -19.03
CA GLU A 200 10.48 -29.21 -19.52
C GLU A 200 11.96 -29.37 -19.20
N LYS A 201 12.30 -30.41 -18.44
CA LYS A 201 13.64 -30.92 -18.15
C LYS A 201 14.65 -30.39 -19.18
N THR A 202 15.62 -29.59 -18.70
CA THR A 202 16.67 -28.93 -19.48
C THR A 202 17.23 -29.89 -20.56
N LEU A 203 17.55 -29.38 -21.75
CA LEU A 203 18.15 -30.18 -22.85
C LEU A 203 19.34 -31.05 -22.39
N GLU A 204 20.04 -30.65 -21.34
CA GLU A 204 21.12 -31.40 -20.69
C GLU A 204 20.66 -32.74 -20.08
N GLN A 205 19.42 -32.83 -19.57
CA GLN A 205 18.85 -34.08 -19.06
C GLN A 205 18.45 -35.04 -20.20
N ARG A 206 18.01 -34.52 -21.35
CA ARG A 206 17.76 -35.34 -22.55
C ARG A 206 19.06 -35.85 -23.18
N GLN A 207 20.12 -35.03 -23.20
CA GLN A 207 21.45 -35.45 -23.68
C GLN A 207 22.12 -36.49 -22.77
N LYS A 208 21.90 -36.42 -21.44
CA LYS A 208 22.34 -37.47 -20.51
C LYS A 208 21.58 -38.79 -20.72
N GLU A 209 20.27 -38.72 -20.95
CA GLU A 209 19.46 -39.91 -21.29
C GLU A 209 19.89 -40.56 -22.63
N GLU A 210 20.26 -39.76 -23.64
CA GLU A 210 20.76 -40.26 -24.94
C GLU A 210 22.19 -40.83 -24.86
N THR A 211 23.07 -40.22 -24.06
CA THR A 211 24.45 -40.71 -23.87
C THR A 211 24.49 -41.99 -23.02
N ASP A 212 23.64 -42.09 -22.00
CA ASP A 212 23.45 -43.31 -21.21
C ASP A 212 22.85 -44.45 -22.07
N ALA A 213 21.90 -44.14 -22.96
CA ALA A 213 21.30 -45.13 -23.87
C ALA A 213 22.29 -45.62 -24.93
N ALA A 214 23.18 -44.75 -25.43
CA ALA A 214 24.26 -45.12 -26.33
C ALA A 214 25.34 -46.00 -25.65
N ALA A 215 25.62 -45.76 -24.37
CA ALA A 215 26.55 -46.58 -23.57
C ALA A 215 26.02 -48.01 -23.33
N LEU A 216 24.70 -48.17 -23.11
CA LEU A 216 24.03 -49.46 -22.98
C LEU A 216 24.04 -50.30 -24.28
N LEU A 217 23.99 -49.65 -25.45
CA LEU A 217 24.02 -50.32 -26.76
C LEU A 217 25.44 -50.74 -27.20
N GLN A 218 26.50 -50.16 -26.61
CA GLN A 218 27.89 -50.50 -26.93
C GLN A 218 28.50 -51.60 -26.05
N ALA A 219 27.78 -52.08 -25.04
CA ALA A 219 28.24 -53.16 -24.16
C ALA A 219 28.20 -54.52 -24.90
N LYS A 220 29.34 -55.24 -24.93
CA LYS A 220 29.46 -56.50 -25.69
C LYS A 220 29.19 -57.76 -24.86
N THR A 221 29.06 -57.64 -23.53
CA THR A 221 28.77 -58.77 -22.62
C THR A 221 27.75 -58.42 -21.54
N GLU A 222 26.88 -59.37 -21.18
CA GLU A 222 25.78 -59.20 -20.22
C GLU A 222 26.26 -58.74 -18.82
N SER A 223 27.50 -59.09 -18.44
CA SER A 223 28.10 -58.73 -17.14
C SER A 223 28.46 -57.24 -17.01
N GLU A 224 28.76 -56.57 -18.13
CA GLU A 224 29.06 -55.13 -18.15
C GLU A 224 27.78 -54.28 -18.11
N ALA A 225 26.72 -54.75 -18.78
CA ALA A 225 25.41 -54.11 -18.73
C ALA A 225 24.83 -54.08 -17.30
N VAL A 226 25.00 -55.15 -16.52
CA VAL A 226 24.50 -55.20 -15.13
C VAL A 226 25.25 -54.24 -14.20
N LYS A 227 26.56 -54.01 -14.40
CA LYS A 227 27.33 -53.04 -13.62
C LYS A 227 26.90 -51.59 -13.87
N ILE A 228 26.67 -51.25 -15.15
CA ILE A 228 26.19 -49.92 -15.55
C ILE A 228 24.79 -49.65 -15.00
N ILE A 229 23.92 -50.67 -14.96
CA ILE A 229 22.57 -50.57 -14.38
C ILE A 229 22.64 -50.42 -12.86
N ALA A 230 23.56 -51.11 -12.17
CA ALA A 230 23.73 -51.00 -10.72
C ALA A 230 24.22 -49.61 -10.29
N GLU A 231 25.21 -49.03 -10.99
CA GLU A 231 25.67 -47.66 -10.74
C GLU A 231 24.56 -46.62 -10.97
N LYS A 232 23.68 -46.87 -11.95
CA LYS A 232 22.53 -46.01 -12.22
C LYS A 232 21.49 -46.05 -11.09
N ILE A 233 21.28 -47.21 -10.47
CA ILE A 233 20.36 -47.37 -9.32
C ILE A 233 20.91 -46.69 -8.06
N GLU A 234 22.22 -46.69 -7.83
CA GLU A 234 22.84 -45.95 -6.71
C GLU A 234 22.80 -44.42 -6.89
N SER A 235 22.78 -43.92 -8.13
CA SER A 235 22.76 -42.48 -8.43
C SER A 235 21.37 -41.83 -8.43
N LEU A 236 20.31 -42.63 -8.30
CA LEU A 236 18.93 -42.16 -8.26
C LEU A 236 18.52 -41.90 -6.80
N ASP A 237 18.44 -40.62 -6.42
CA ASP A 237 17.90 -40.18 -5.12
C ASP A 237 16.53 -40.85 -4.89
N LEU A 238 16.42 -41.65 -3.83
CA LEU A 238 15.19 -42.34 -3.46
C LEU A 238 14.14 -41.29 -3.06
N MET A 239 12.86 -41.55 -3.37
CA MET A 239 11.78 -40.58 -3.12
C MET A 239 11.68 -40.11 -1.66
N GLU A 240 12.24 -40.88 -0.71
CA GLU A 240 12.35 -40.51 0.70
C GLU A 240 13.25 -39.27 0.91
N ASP A 241 14.36 -39.14 0.15
CA ASP A 241 15.30 -38.01 0.26
C ASP A 241 14.72 -36.70 -0.32
N VAL A 242 13.75 -36.81 -1.21
CA VAL A 242 13.02 -35.68 -1.81
C VAL A 242 11.93 -35.19 -0.86
N GLU A 243 11.28 -36.07 -0.11
CA GLU A 243 10.28 -35.70 0.90
C GLU A 243 10.89 -35.00 2.12
N GLU A 244 12.12 -35.35 2.53
CA GLU A 244 12.80 -34.66 3.63
C GLU A 244 13.25 -33.23 3.26
N LYS A 245 13.61 -32.96 2.01
CA LYS A 245 13.99 -31.61 1.55
C LYS A 245 12.81 -30.64 1.41
N LEU A 246 11.57 -31.14 1.46
CA LEU A 246 10.33 -30.37 1.26
C LEU A 246 9.59 -30.03 2.56
N LYS A 247 10.00 -30.58 3.71
CA LYS A 247 9.53 -30.17 5.05
C LYS A 247 10.31 -28.97 5.57
#